data_AF-A0A531JZJ5-F1
#
_entry.id   AF-A0A531JZJ5-F1
#
_cell.length_a   1.000
_cell.length_b   1.000
_cell.length_c   1.000
_cell.angle_alpha   90.00
_cell.angle_beta   90.00
_cell.angle_gamma   90.00
#
_symmetry.space_group_name_H-M   'P 1'
#
loop_
_entity.id
_entity.type
_entity.pdbx_description
1 polymer ?
#
loop_
_entity_poly.entity_id
_entity_poly.type
_entity_poly.pdbx_seq_one_letter_code
_entity_poly.pdbx_strand_id
1 'polypeptide(L)'
;MLVEAAWAAAKAPGPLRAFFLRIRNKRGHQVAAVAVARKLAVLIWHLLTKEQDYFWARPALVAAKQRQLALKAGAPGERGVGRRGSAYAYNVKELRNSEKAAAENAERAYELMVRHWRPRGPKRRTVATKEERL
;
A
#
# COMPACT_ATOMS: atom_id res chain seq x y z
N MET A 1 9.25 4.69 16.03
CA MET A 1 9.05 3.36 15.38
C MET A 1 8.51 3.40 13.94
N LEU A 2 8.71 4.46 13.13
CA LEU A 2 8.23 4.47 11.73
C LEU A 2 9.15 3.70 10.74
N VAL A 3 10.45 3.67 11.01
CA VAL A 3 11.42 2.94 10.18
C VAL A 3 11.19 1.42 10.28
N GLU A 4 10.84 0.92 11.46
CA GLU A 4 10.48 -0.49 11.66
C GLU A 4 9.19 -0.85 10.91
N ALA A 5 8.18 0.02 10.97
CA ALA A 5 6.94 -0.14 10.20
C ALA A 5 7.24 -0.15 8.69
N ALA A 6 8.18 0.66 8.21
CA ALA A 6 8.62 0.64 6.83
C ALA A 6 9.26 -0.70 6.44
N TRP A 7 10.07 -1.31 7.31
CA TRP A 7 10.61 -2.66 7.08
C TRP A 7 9.52 -3.72 7.02
N ALA A 8 8.50 -3.63 7.88
CA ALA A 8 7.34 -4.53 7.80
C ALA A 8 6.57 -4.34 6.49
N ALA A 9 6.32 -3.08 6.09
CA ALA A 9 5.64 -2.75 4.84
C ALA A 9 6.41 -3.20 3.60
N ALA A 10 7.75 -3.18 3.63
CA ALA A 10 8.60 -3.64 2.53
C ALA A 10 8.59 -5.16 2.34
N LYS A 11 8.17 -5.94 3.35
CA LYS A 11 8.08 -7.41 3.27
C LYS A 11 6.74 -7.90 2.71
N ALA A 12 5.68 -7.10 2.84
CA ALA A 12 4.36 -7.46 2.35
C ALA A 12 4.20 -7.07 0.87
N PRO A 13 3.50 -7.87 0.05
CA PRO A 13 3.18 -7.48 -1.32
C PRO A 13 2.30 -6.23 -1.32
N GLY A 14 2.55 -5.32 -2.26
CA GLY A 14 1.82 -4.06 -2.40
C GLY A 14 2.67 -2.89 -2.92
N PRO A 15 2.07 -1.69 -3.05
CA PRO A 15 2.69 -0.57 -3.74
C PRO A 15 3.83 0.06 -2.94
N LEU A 16 3.79 -0.09 -1.61
CA LEU A 16 4.85 0.36 -0.71
C LEU A 16 6.11 -0.48 -0.85
N ARG A 17 5.97 -1.78 -1.12
CA ARG A 17 7.09 -2.68 -1.42
C ARG A 17 7.74 -2.33 -2.75
N ALA A 18 6.97 -2.18 -3.83
CA ALA A 18 7.52 -1.73 -5.11
C ALA A 18 8.19 -0.34 -5.00
N PHE A 19 7.61 0.59 -4.25
CA PHE A 19 8.25 1.89 -3.96
C PHE A 19 9.58 1.74 -3.21
N PHE A 20 9.62 0.88 -2.18
CA PHE A 20 10.84 0.56 -1.44
C PHE A 20 11.93 -0.01 -2.35
N LEU A 21 11.59 -1.05 -3.12
CA LEU A 21 12.53 -1.74 -4.01
C LEU A 21 13.11 -0.78 -5.05
N ARG A 22 12.28 0.10 -5.63
CA ARG A 22 12.74 1.12 -6.58
C ARG A 22 13.79 2.06 -6.00
N ILE A 23 13.62 2.50 -4.76
CA ILE A 23 14.58 3.40 -4.10
C ILE A 23 15.81 2.63 -3.66
N ARG A 24 15.62 1.42 -3.10
CA ARG A 24 16.71 0.53 -2.68
C ARG A 24 17.68 0.26 -3.82
N ASN A 25 17.17 -0.04 -5.01
CA ASN A 25 17.99 -0.32 -6.19
C ASN A 25 18.82 0.88 -6.66
N LYS A 26 18.50 2.10 -6.23
CA LYS A 26 19.20 3.33 -6.62
C LYS A 26 20.07 3.94 -5.52
N ARG A 27 19.68 3.80 -4.25
CA ARG A 27 20.23 4.56 -3.12
C ARG A 27 20.53 3.71 -1.88
N GLY A 28 20.31 2.40 -1.95
CA GLY A 28 20.54 1.48 -0.83
C GLY A 28 19.41 1.42 0.19
N HIS A 29 19.60 0.53 1.17
CA HIS A 29 18.56 0.08 2.11
C HIS A 29 18.09 1.16 3.08
N GLN A 30 19.03 1.87 3.72
CA GLN A 30 18.71 2.86 4.75
C GLN A 30 17.87 4.02 4.17
N VAL A 31 18.29 4.55 3.02
CA VAL A 31 17.58 5.62 2.31
C VAL A 31 16.18 5.15 1.89
N ALA A 32 16.04 3.91 1.41
CA ALA A 32 14.74 3.36 1.04
C ALA A 32 13.80 3.23 2.25
N ALA A 33 14.30 2.78 3.39
CA ALA A 33 13.49 2.63 4.60
C ALA A 33 12.97 3.99 5.10
N VAL A 34 13.81 5.02 5.13
CA VAL A 34 13.41 6.39 5.51
C VAL A 34 12.41 6.97 4.51
N ALA A 35 12.62 6.76 3.21
CA ALA A 35 11.68 7.23 2.19
C ALA A 35 10.30 6.59 2.33
N VAL A 36 10.22 5.29 2.63
CA VAL A 36 8.96 4.59 2.93
C VAL A 36 8.35 5.11 4.22
N ALA A 37 9.12 5.32 5.27
CA ALA A 37 8.64 5.86 6.54
C ALA A 37 7.97 7.24 6.36
N ARG A 38 8.58 8.15 5.57
CA ARG A 38 7.96 9.43 5.22
C ARG A 38 6.65 9.24 4.46
N LYS A 39 6.62 8.33 3.49
CA LYS A 39 5.41 8.03 2.71
C LYS A 39 4.30 7.45 3.60
N LEU A 40 4.64 6.58 4.55
CA LEU A 40 3.72 6.02 5.53
C LEU A 40 3.13 7.11 6.43
N ALA A 41 3.94 8.04 6.95
CA ALA A 41 3.45 9.12 7.80
C ALA A 41 2.39 9.98 7.08
N VAL A 42 2.65 10.35 5.82
CA VAL A 42 1.70 11.13 5.00
C VAL A 42 0.43 10.33 4.70
N LEU A 43 0.57 9.03 4.40
CA LEU A 43 -0.60 8.17 4.18
C LEU A 43 -1.44 8.05 5.46
N ILE A 44 -0.83 7.76 6.61
CA ILE A 44 -1.52 7.65 7.89
C ILE A 44 -2.27 8.95 8.20
N TRP A 45 -1.63 10.11 8.02
CA TRP A 45 -2.29 11.40 8.19
C TRP A 45 -3.55 11.52 7.33
N HIS A 46 -3.46 11.22 6.03
CA HIS A 46 -4.62 11.30 5.14
C HIS A 46 -5.72 10.29 5.47
N LEU A 47 -5.36 9.07 5.87
CA LEU A 47 -6.33 8.05 6.26
C LEU A 47 -7.08 8.47 7.54
N LEU A 48 -6.36 9.02 8.52
CA LEU A 48 -6.95 9.49 9.78
C LEU A 48 -7.81 10.74 9.59
N THR A 49 -7.32 11.73 8.81
CA THR A 49 -8.05 12.99 8.61
C THR A 49 -9.27 12.86 7.71
N LYS A 50 -9.30 11.86 6.83
CA LYS A 50 -10.44 11.60 5.93
C LYS A 50 -11.34 10.47 6.40
N GLU A 51 -10.99 9.82 7.52
CA GLU A 51 -11.68 8.63 8.04
C GLU A 51 -11.83 7.54 6.98
N GLN A 52 -10.76 7.33 6.20
CA GLN A 52 -10.73 6.35 5.12
C GLN A 52 -9.80 5.19 5.44
N ASP A 53 -10.22 4.00 5.04
CA ASP A 53 -9.38 2.82 5.10
C ASP A 53 -8.32 2.84 4.00
N TYR A 54 -7.21 2.15 4.26
CA TYR A 54 -6.19 1.97 3.26
C TYR A 54 -6.73 1.11 2.12
N PHE A 55 -6.82 1.69 0.92
CA PHE A 55 -7.46 1.07 -0.25
C PHE A 55 -6.89 -0.33 -0.61
N TRP A 56 -5.62 -0.59 -0.30
CA TRP A 56 -4.95 -1.85 -0.63
C TRP A 56 -4.84 -2.77 0.60
N ALA A 57 -5.71 -2.53 1.59
CA ALA A 57 -5.82 -3.39 2.76
C ALA A 57 -6.36 -4.76 2.38
N ARG A 58 -6.06 -5.74 3.23
CA ARG A 58 -6.52 -7.12 3.12
C ARG A 58 -7.60 -7.33 4.18
N PRO A 59 -8.90 -7.22 3.84
CA PRO A 59 -9.96 -7.09 4.83
C PRO A 59 -10.02 -8.28 5.81
N ALA A 60 -9.83 -9.51 5.35
CA ALA A 60 -9.79 -10.67 6.23
C ALA A 60 -8.61 -10.60 7.22
N LEU A 61 -7.44 -10.17 6.75
CA LEU A 61 -6.26 -9.97 7.63
C LEU A 61 -6.49 -8.83 8.64
N VAL A 62 -7.14 -7.74 8.22
CA VAL A 62 -7.47 -6.61 9.10
C VAL A 62 -8.45 -7.06 10.18
N ALA A 63 -9.53 -7.75 9.81
CA ALA A 63 -10.51 -8.30 10.74
C ALA A 63 -9.86 -9.25 11.76
N ALA A 64 -8.95 -10.13 11.31
CA ALA A 64 -8.21 -11.02 12.20
C ALA A 64 -7.33 -10.25 13.21
N LYS A 65 -6.64 -9.19 12.76
CA LYS A 65 -5.83 -8.35 13.64
C LYS A 65 -6.68 -7.55 14.63
N GLN A 66 -7.77 -6.95 14.17
CA GLN A 66 -8.71 -6.23 15.04
C GLN A 66 -9.28 -7.17 16.10
N ARG A 67 -9.64 -8.40 15.73
CA ARG A 67 -10.12 -9.39 16.68
C ARG A 67 -9.06 -9.78 17.70
N GLN A 68 -7.82 -9.99 17.28
CA GLN A 68 -6.71 -10.26 18.20
C GLN A 68 -6.49 -9.11 19.18
N LEU A 69 -6.60 -7.85 18.72
CA LEU A 69 -6.51 -6.68 19.58
C LEU A 69 -7.67 -6.62 20.58
N ALA A 70 -8.90 -6.86 20.12
CA ALA A 70 -10.08 -6.86 20.99
C ALA A 70 -9.96 -7.93 22.09
N LEU A 71 -9.49 -9.14 21.77
CA LEU A 71 -9.26 -10.19 22.76
C LEU A 71 -8.20 -9.79 23.79
N LYS A 72 -7.11 -9.13 23.36
CA LYS A 72 -6.10 -8.59 24.29
C LYS A 72 -6.63 -7.47 25.17
N ALA A 73 -7.60 -6.71 24.67
CA ALA A 73 -8.32 -5.68 25.42
C ALA A 73 -9.41 -6.24 26.36
N GLY A 74 -9.55 -7.58 26.47
CA GLY A 74 -10.51 -8.22 27.37
C GLY A 74 -11.89 -8.50 26.75
N ALA A 75 -12.07 -8.32 25.44
CA ALA A 75 -13.31 -8.67 24.77
C ALA A 75 -13.60 -10.18 24.93
N PRO A 76 -14.88 -10.58 25.10
CA PRO A 76 -15.23 -11.98 25.24
C PRO A 76 -14.83 -12.78 23.99
N GLY A 77 -14.49 -14.05 24.21
CA GLY A 77 -14.28 -15.00 23.12
C GLY A 77 -15.58 -15.26 22.35
N GLU A 78 -15.47 -15.48 21.04
CA GLU A 78 -16.61 -15.87 20.18
C GLU A 78 -16.76 -17.41 20.12
N ARG A 79 -15.95 -18.16 20.87
CA ARG A 79 -15.99 -19.63 20.92
C ARG A 79 -17.30 -20.07 21.59
N GLY A 80 -18.08 -20.90 20.91
CA GLY A 80 -19.28 -21.54 21.46
C GLY A 80 -20.62 -20.94 21.01
N VAL A 81 -20.66 -19.84 20.26
CA VAL A 81 -21.91 -19.14 19.87
C VAL A 81 -22.60 -19.78 18.65
N GLY A 82 -22.19 -20.99 18.22
CA GLY A 82 -22.75 -21.67 17.04
C GLY A 82 -22.50 -20.96 15.70
N ARG A 83 -21.75 -19.85 15.71
CA ARG A 83 -21.46 -19.01 14.54
C ARG A 83 -19.96 -18.91 14.32
N ARG A 84 -19.56 -18.86 13.05
CA ARG A 84 -18.17 -18.56 12.67
C ARG A 84 -17.85 -17.12 13.10
N GLY A 85 -16.77 -16.95 13.85
CA GLY A 85 -16.38 -15.65 14.40
C GLY A 85 -16.01 -14.61 13.33
N SER A 86 -15.98 -13.34 13.72
CA SER A 86 -15.72 -12.19 12.84
C SER A 86 -14.39 -12.28 12.08
N ALA A 87 -13.38 -12.95 12.67
CA ALA A 87 -12.07 -13.18 12.08
C ALA A 87 -11.95 -14.45 11.23
N TYR A 88 -13.01 -15.25 11.10
CA TYR A 88 -12.95 -16.57 10.46
C TYR A 88 -12.54 -16.49 8.98
N ALA A 89 -12.93 -15.41 8.29
CA ALA A 89 -12.58 -15.18 6.89
C ALA A 89 -11.08 -15.35 6.60
N TYR A 90 -10.21 -14.99 7.54
CA TYR A 90 -8.76 -15.13 7.39
C TYR A 90 -8.27 -16.60 7.36
N ASN A 91 -9.02 -17.51 8.00
CA ASN A 91 -8.70 -18.94 8.00
C ASN A 91 -9.08 -19.61 6.67
N VAL A 92 -9.92 -18.97 5.85
CA VAL A 92 -10.28 -19.47 4.53
C VAL A 92 -9.10 -19.23 3.58
N LYS A 93 -8.40 -20.31 3.22
CA LYS A 93 -7.15 -20.27 2.45
C LYS A 93 -7.34 -19.61 1.07
N GLU A 94 -8.45 -19.89 0.41
CA GLU A 94 -8.82 -19.31 -0.89
C GLU A 94 -8.96 -17.79 -0.81
N LEU A 95 -9.72 -17.28 0.17
CA LEU A 95 -9.90 -15.85 0.39
C LEU A 95 -8.58 -15.16 0.73
N ARG A 96 -7.77 -15.78 1.60
CA ARG A 96 -6.45 -15.24 1.95
C ARG A 96 -5.52 -15.14 0.73
N ASN A 97 -5.60 -16.12 -0.18
CA ASN A 97 -4.81 -16.15 -1.40
C ASN A 97 -5.33 -15.13 -2.42
N SER A 98 -6.65 -14.97 -2.57
CA SER A 98 -7.24 -13.97 -3.48
C SER A 98 -6.91 -12.55 -3.04
N GLU A 99 -6.99 -12.25 -1.74
CA GLU A 99 -6.56 -10.95 -1.18
C GLU A 99 -5.06 -10.70 -1.38
N LYS A 100 -4.23 -11.75 -1.26
CA LYS A 100 -2.80 -11.63 -1.53
C LYS A 100 -2.54 -11.36 -3.02
N ALA A 101 -3.23 -12.07 -3.91
CA ALA A 101 -3.14 -11.86 -5.35
C ALA A 101 -3.60 -10.46 -5.76
N ALA A 102 -4.65 -9.91 -5.11
CA ALA A 102 -5.07 -8.53 -5.31
C ALA A 102 -3.97 -7.54 -4.91
N ALA A 103 -3.29 -7.75 -3.78
CA ALA A 103 -2.15 -6.92 -3.37
C ALA A 103 -0.96 -7.01 -4.34
N GLU A 104 -0.68 -8.20 -4.89
CA GLU A 104 0.35 -8.42 -5.91
C GLU A 104 -0.01 -7.79 -7.26
N ASN A 105 -1.27 -7.90 -7.70
CA ASN A 105 -1.78 -7.22 -8.89
C ASN A 105 -1.58 -5.72 -8.79
N ALA A 106 -1.90 -5.19 -7.61
CA ALA A 106 -1.81 -3.78 -7.37
C ALA A 106 -0.32 -3.35 -7.30
N GLU A 107 0.58 -4.15 -6.71
CA GLU A 107 2.03 -3.92 -6.78
C GLU A 107 2.51 -3.80 -8.22
N ARG A 108 2.10 -4.73 -9.10
CA ARG A 108 2.37 -4.68 -10.55
C ARG A 108 1.79 -3.42 -11.19
N ALA A 109 0.56 -3.02 -10.84
CA ALA A 109 -0.06 -1.80 -11.37
C ALA A 109 0.76 -0.55 -11.00
N TYR A 110 1.27 -0.48 -9.77
CA TYR A 110 2.17 0.59 -9.35
C TYR A 110 3.49 0.59 -10.13
N GLU A 111 4.09 -0.59 -10.35
CA GLU A 111 5.32 -0.73 -11.15
C GLU A 111 5.12 -0.27 -12.60
N LEU A 112 4.02 -0.69 -13.24
CA LEU A 112 3.67 -0.26 -14.60
C LEU A 112 3.45 1.25 -14.68
N MET A 113 2.66 1.81 -13.76
CA MET A 113 2.43 3.26 -13.66
C MET A 113 3.75 4.02 -13.55
N VAL A 114 4.65 3.56 -12.69
CA VAL A 114 5.96 4.18 -12.49
C VAL A 114 6.88 4.00 -13.69
N ARG A 115 6.86 2.85 -14.35
CA ARG A 115 7.67 2.57 -15.54
C ARG A 115 7.32 3.52 -16.68
N HIS A 116 6.04 3.82 -16.84
CA HIS A 116 5.53 4.73 -17.87
C HIS A 116 5.54 6.20 -17.44
N TRP A 117 5.86 6.50 -16.17
CA TRP A 117 5.91 7.86 -15.66
C TRP A 117 7.06 8.65 -16.30
N ARG A 118 6.71 9.69 -17.06
CA ARG A 118 7.65 10.63 -17.66
C ARG A 118 7.76 11.89 -16.78
N PRO A 119 8.92 12.17 -16.16
CA PRO A 119 9.08 13.34 -15.27
C PRO A 119 8.92 14.69 -15.98
N ARG A 120 9.10 14.73 -17.31
CA ARG A 120 8.86 15.91 -18.13
C ARG A 120 7.69 15.62 -19.06
N GLY A 121 6.62 16.41 -18.94
CA GLY A 121 5.51 16.39 -19.90
C GLY A 121 6.01 16.68 -21.32
N PRO A 122 5.21 16.37 -22.37
CA PRO A 122 5.60 16.64 -23.74
C PRO A 122 5.99 18.12 -23.90
N LYS A 123 7.18 18.37 -24.47
CA LYS A 123 7.68 19.72 -24.76
C LYS A 123 6.64 20.37 -25.69
N ARG A 124 5.95 21.44 -25.25
CA ARG A 124 5.12 22.27 -26.16
C ARG A 124 6.03 22.73 -27.30
N ARG A 125 5.85 22.18 -28.50
CA ARG A 125 6.47 22.74 -29.70
C ARG A 125 5.77 24.08 -29.96
N THR A 126 6.44 25.18 -29.65
CA THR A 126 6.07 26.50 -30.18
C THR A 126 6.35 26.46 -31.68
N VAL A 127 5.30 26.29 -32.48
CA VAL A 127 5.38 26.46 -33.92
C VAL A 127 5.49 27.96 -34.15
N ALA A 128 6.69 28.47 -34.41
CA ALA A 128 6.87 29.84 -34.86
C ALA A 128 6.47 29.90 -36.33
N THR A 129 5.26 30.39 -36.61
CA THR A 129 4.87 30.84 -37.95
C THR A 129 5.76 32.02 -38.32
N LYS A 130 6.67 31.81 -39.28
CA LYS A 130 7.30 32.92 -40.00
C LYS A 130 6.26 33.49 -40.94
N GLU A 131 5.68 34.62 -40.58
CA GLU A 131 4.93 35.46 -41.52
C GLU A 131 5.93 36.00 -42.55
N GLU A 132 5.70 35.64 -43.81
CA GLU A 132 6.44 36.14 -44.97
C GLU A 132 6.15 37.64 -45.13
N ARG A 133 7.22 38.42 -45.20
CA ARG A 133 7.16 39.86 -45.47
C ARG A 133 6.77 40.10 -46.92
N LEU A 134 5.73 40.89 -47.13
CA LEU A 134 5.44 41.62 -48.37
C LEU A 134 6.37 42.83 -48.51
#